data_AF-A0A914R9W9-F1
#
_entry.id   AF-A0A914R9W9-F1
#
_cell.length_a   1.000
_cell.length_b   1.000
_cell.length_c   1.000
_cell.angle_alpha   90.00
_cell.angle_beta   90.00
_cell.angle_gamma   90.00
#
_symmetry.space_group_name_H-M   'P 1'
#
loop_
_entity.id
_entity.type
_entity.pdbx_description
1 polymer ?
#
loop_
_entity_poly.entity_id
_entity_poly.type
_entity_poly.pdbx_seq_one_letter_code
_entity_poly.pdbx_strand_id
1 'polypeptide(L)'
;MEEISRASGAIALSYGAHSNLCVNQIVRNGTDQQKQKYLPKLVNGEHIGALAMSENGSGSDVVSMHADVLIVYAKTNPAKNQYGITAFIIEKVGSERISFLAGRRGSKEKENVLGEIDKGVYVLMTGLDVERLVLAGGPLGYNSACDIAFDYAHHREAFGSKIGTFQVAFCWRY
;
A
#
# COMPACT_ATOMS: atom_id res chain seq x y z
N MET A 1 -5.48 10.18 -6.56
CA MET A 1 -4.73 9.04 -7.11
C MET A 1 -4.56 9.15 -8.60
N GLU A 2 -5.65 9.32 -9.37
CA GLU A 2 -5.60 9.52 -10.83
C GLU A 2 -4.54 10.53 -11.30
N GLU A 3 -4.57 11.77 -10.79
CA GLU A 3 -3.57 12.80 -11.16
C GLU A 3 -2.14 12.45 -10.75
N ILE A 4 -1.94 11.77 -9.61
CA ILE A 4 -0.61 11.34 -9.17
C ILE A 4 -0.11 10.23 -10.10
N SER A 5 -0.98 9.28 -10.44
CA SER A 5 -0.69 8.16 -11.35
C SER A 5 -0.47 8.61 -12.79
N ARG A 6 -1.10 9.71 -13.23
CA ARG A 6 -0.83 10.37 -14.51
C ARG A 6 0.62 10.85 -14.60
N ALA A 7 1.18 11.38 -13.52
CA ALA A 7 2.59 11.78 -13.48
C ALA A 7 3.54 10.59 -13.25
N SER A 8 3.25 9.75 -12.26
CA SER A 8 4.06 8.57 -11.92
C SER A 8 3.26 7.54 -11.14
N GLY A 9 3.09 6.36 -11.73
CA GLY A 9 2.46 5.22 -11.06
C GLY A 9 3.22 4.71 -9.83
N ALA A 10 4.56 4.79 -9.84
CA ALA A 10 5.38 4.36 -8.72
C ALA A 10 5.15 5.23 -7.48
N ILE A 11 5.14 6.56 -7.65
CA ILE A 11 4.86 7.51 -6.57
C ILE A 11 3.43 7.32 -6.06
N ALA A 12 2.47 7.13 -6.96
CA ALA A 12 1.08 6.87 -6.59
C ALA A 12 0.96 5.62 -5.71
N LEU A 13 1.63 4.52 -6.07
CA LEU A 13 1.61 3.28 -5.28
C LEU A 13 2.26 3.46 -3.91
N SER A 14 3.41 4.13 -3.82
CA SER A 14 4.06 4.41 -2.54
C SER A 14 3.18 5.28 -1.63
N TYR A 15 2.55 6.33 -2.18
CA TYR A 15 1.59 7.15 -1.46
C TYR A 15 0.35 6.35 -1.03
N GLY A 16 -0.17 5.51 -1.91
CA GLY A 16 -1.29 4.61 -1.62
C GLY A 16 -0.98 3.66 -0.47
N ALA A 17 0.21 3.06 -0.46
CA ALA A 17 0.66 2.19 0.62
C ALA A 17 0.77 2.95 1.95
N HIS A 18 1.41 4.13 1.96
CA HIS A 18 1.51 4.94 3.17
C HIS A 18 0.15 5.40 3.70
N SER A 19 -0.67 6.01 2.84
CA SER A 19 -1.94 6.62 3.24
C SER A 19 -3.03 5.56 3.54
N ASN A 20 -3.24 4.60 2.65
CA ASN A 20 -4.35 3.66 2.78
C ASN A 20 -4.00 2.41 3.58
N LEU A 21 -2.81 1.85 3.39
CA LEU A 21 -2.43 0.61 4.08
C LEU A 21 -1.94 0.87 5.50
N CYS A 22 -1.33 2.03 5.77
CA CYS A 22 -0.83 2.38 7.11
C CYS A 22 -1.76 3.37 7.82
N VAL A 23 -1.87 4.61 7.32
CA VAL A 23 -2.59 5.68 8.03
C VAL A 23 -4.07 5.36 8.23
N ASN A 24 -4.78 4.97 7.17
CA ASN A 24 -6.22 4.66 7.25
C ASN A 24 -6.51 3.47 8.18
N GLN A 25 -5.61 2.48 8.26
CA GLN A 25 -5.75 1.37 9.20
C GLN A 25 -5.65 1.83 10.66
N ILE A 26 -4.72 2.72 10.98
CA ILE A 26 -4.60 3.32 12.32
C ILE A 26 -5.82 4.20 12.64
N VAL A 27 -6.31 4.98 11.68
CA VAL A 27 -7.50 5.82 11.85
C VAL A 27 -8.75 4.99 12.15
N ARG A 28 -8.95 3.87 11.45
CA ARG A 28 -10.14 3.03 11.58
C ARG A 28 -10.10 2.12 12.81
N ASN A 29 -8.97 1.45 13.01
CA ASN A 29 -8.87 0.34 13.96
C ASN A 29 -8.03 0.67 15.21
N GLY A 30 -7.38 1.84 15.24
CA GLY A 30 -6.56 2.26 16.36
C GLY A 30 -7.36 2.85 17.53
N THR A 31 -6.79 2.76 18.73
CA THR A 31 -7.29 3.47 19.91
C THR A 31 -6.96 4.97 19.85
N ASP A 32 -7.62 5.80 20.64
CA ASP A 32 -7.36 7.25 20.67
C ASP A 32 -5.90 7.57 21.04
N GLN A 33 -5.32 6.78 21.94
CA GLN A 33 -3.91 6.90 22.33
C GLN A 33 -2.97 6.56 21.17
N GLN A 34 -3.25 5.48 20.42
CA GLN A 34 -2.47 5.11 19.24
C GLN A 34 -2.59 6.20 18.16
N LYS A 35 -3.78 6.73 17.93
CA LYS A 35 -4.01 7.81 16.96
C LYS A 35 -3.20 9.06 17.30
N GLN A 36 -3.24 9.49 18.56
CA GLN A 36 -2.47 10.65 19.03
C GLN A 36 -0.96 10.43 18.94
N LYS A 37 -0.48 9.20 19.17
CA LYS A 37 0.95 8.87 19.10
C LYS A 37 1.47 8.84 17.65
N TYR A 38 0.75 8.18 16.74
CA TYR A 38 1.28 7.83 15.42
C TYR A 38 0.82 8.78 14.30
N LEU A 39 -0.44 9.25 14.31
CA LEU A 39 -0.98 10.01 13.17
C LEU A 39 -0.26 11.34 12.92
N PRO A 40 0.10 12.16 13.92
CA PRO A 40 0.76 13.43 13.65
C PRO A 40 2.07 13.28 12.87
N LYS A 41 2.87 12.26 13.20
CA LYS A 41 4.16 11.95 12.55
C LYS A 41 4.03 11.29 11.19
N LEU A 42 2.93 10.61 10.94
CA LEU A 42 2.65 10.03 9.62
C LEU A 42 2.12 11.11 8.67
N VAL A 43 1.22 11.96 9.14
CA VAL A 43 0.58 13.02 8.33
C VAL A 43 1.55 14.15 7.99
N ASN A 44 2.48 14.50 8.88
CA ASN A 44 3.52 15.50 8.59
C ASN A 44 4.64 14.97 7.69
N GLY A 45 4.66 13.66 7.36
CA GLY A 45 5.67 13.02 6.52
C GLY A 45 7.02 12.75 7.21
N GLU A 46 7.12 12.94 8.53
CA GLU A 46 8.33 12.62 9.30
C GLU A 46 8.56 11.09 9.34
N HIS A 47 7.47 10.32 9.40
CA HIS A 47 7.49 8.86 9.36
C HIS A 47 6.82 8.33 8.09
N ILE A 48 7.47 7.38 7.43
CA ILE A 48 6.89 6.62 6.32
C ILE A 48 6.24 5.35 6.86
N GLY A 49 5.03 5.11 6.38
CA GLY A 49 4.16 4.01 6.78
C GLY A 49 4.15 2.91 5.74
N ALA A 50 4.16 1.65 6.16
CA ALA A 50 3.99 0.51 5.28
C ALA A 50 3.19 -0.62 5.95
N LEU A 51 2.76 -1.57 5.13
CA LEU A 51 2.10 -2.79 5.58
C LEU A 51 3.01 -3.97 5.22
N ALA A 52 3.14 -4.90 6.17
CA ALA A 52 3.88 -6.14 5.97
C ALA A 52 3.04 -7.34 6.43
N MET A 53 3.09 -8.41 5.65
CA MET A 53 2.52 -9.70 6.01
C MET A 53 3.64 -10.68 6.30
N SER A 54 3.56 -11.35 7.45
CA SER A 54 4.53 -12.33 7.87
C SER A 54 4.01 -13.74 7.62
N GLU A 55 4.67 -14.48 6.73
CA GLU A 55 4.51 -15.93 6.61
C GLU A 55 5.84 -16.64 6.90
N ASN A 56 5.79 -17.86 7.45
CA ASN A 56 6.97 -18.69 7.67
C ASN A 56 7.66 -18.96 6.31
N GLY A 57 8.77 -18.28 6.05
CA GLY A 57 9.58 -18.46 4.84
C GLY A 57 9.34 -17.46 3.71
N SER A 58 8.33 -16.58 3.80
CA SER A 58 7.97 -15.62 2.72
C SER A 58 7.91 -14.16 3.17
N GLY A 59 8.45 -13.82 4.35
CA GLY A 59 8.62 -12.42 4.73
C GLY A 59 9.57 -11.74 3.76
N SER A 60 9.04 -10.95 2.81
CA SER A 60 9.84 -9.95 2.09
C SER A 60 10.60 -9.17 3.14
N ASP A 61 11.93 -9.07 3.04
CA ASP A 61 12.82 -8.52 4.08
C ASP A 61 12.25 -7.21 4.65
N VAL A 62 11.44 -7.30 5.71
CA VAL A 62 10.78 -6.15 6.35
C VAL A 62 11.84 -5.18 6.90
N VAL A 63 13.07 -5.69 7.05
CA VAL A 63 14.29 -4.98 7.44
C VAL A 63 14.81 -4.05 6.34
N SER A 64 14.70 -4.43 5.06
CA SER A 64 15.18 -3.60 3.94
C SER A 64 14.17 -2.52 3.50
N MET A 65 12.93 -2.59 3.99
CA MET A 65 11.93 -1.56 3.74
C MET A 65 12.35 -0.23 4.39
N HIS A 66 12.33 0.83 3.59
CA HIS A 66 12.47 2.22 4.03
C HIS A 66 11.11 2.72 4.58
N ALA A 67 10.68 2.15 5.70
CA ALA A 67 9.50 2.57 6.43
C ALA A 67 9.79 2.63 7.94
N ASP A 68 9.30 3.68 8.59
CA ASP A 68 9.48 3.95 10.02
C ASP A 68 8.37 3.33 10.86
N VAL A 69 7.17 3.23 10.31
CA VAL A 69 6.01 2.60 10.97
C VAL A 69 5.47 1.49 10.08
N LEU A 70 5.32 0.30 10.65
CA LEU A 70 4.91 -0.90 9.96
C LEU A 70 3.66 -1.48 10.62
N ILE A 71 2.64 -1.74 9.82
CA ILE A 71 1.50 -2.57 10.23
C ILE A 71 1.81 -4.01 9.85
N VAL A 72 2.04 -4.84 10.86
CA VAL A 72 2.42 -6.24 10.68
C VAL A 72 1.25 -7.14 11.01
N TYR A 73 0.89 -7.99 10.06
CA TYR A 73 -0.06 -9.08 10.27
C TYR A 73 0.71 -10.36 10.57
N ALA A 74 0.49 -10.91 11.77
CA ALA A 74 1.16 -12.11 12.23
C ALA A 74 0.15 -13.13 12.77
N LYS A 75 0.44 -14.42 12.55
CA LYS A 75 -0.38 -15.53 13.05
C LYS A 75 -0.11 -15.74 14.54
N THR A 76 -1.06 -15.32 15.38
CA THR A 76 -1.02 -15.48 16.84
C THR A 76 -1.53 -16.84 17.28
N ASN A 77 -2.53 -17.39 16.59
CA ASN A 77 -3.09 -18.70 16.91
C ASN A 77 -3.10 -19.61 15.68
N PRO A 78 -2.15 -20.57 15.58
CA PRO A 78 -2.07 -21.46 14.43
C PRO A 78 -3.30 -22.37 14.27
N ALA A 79 -4.04 -22.65 15.35
CA ALA A 79 -5.20 -23.54 15.34
C ALA A 79 -6.43 -22.92 14.65
N LYS A 80 -6.56 -21.59 14.63
CA LYS A 80 -7.70 -20.87 14.01
C LYS A 80 -7.47 -20.49 12.54
N ASN A 81 -6.39 -20.99 11.94
CA ASN A 81 -5.97 -20.68 10.59
C ASN A 81 -6.00 -19.16 10.28
N GLN A 82 -6.80 -18.70 9.31
CA GLN A 82 -6.95 -17.28 8.94
C GLN A 82 -7.55 -16.43 10.07
N TYR A 83 -8.40 -17.00 10.93
CA TYR A 83 -9.00 -16.31 12.08
C TYR A 83 -8.08 -16.27 13.30
N GLY A 84 -6.82 -16.67 13.16
CA GLY A 84 -5.80 -16.57 14.19
C GLY A 84 -4.73 -15.53 13.85
N ILE A 85 -5.04 -14.57 12.98
CA ILE A 85 -4.13 -13.49 12.59
C ILE A 85 -4.45 -12.25 13.43
N THR A 86 -3.43 -11.57 13.92
CA THR A 86 -3.55 -10.30 14.65
C THR A 86 -2.71 -9.22 13.96
N ALA A 87 -3.21 -7.98 13.96
CA ALA A 87 -2.50 -6.83 13.41
C ALA A 87 -1.74 -6.08 14.52
N PHE A 88 -0.50 -5.69 14.23
CA PHE A 88 0.38 -5.00 15.18
C PHE A 88 0.96 -3.73 14.54
N ILE A 89 1.08 -2.66 15.33
CA ILE A 89 1.84 -1.47 14.94
C ILE A 89 3.26 -1.63 15.48
N ILE A 90 4.25 -1.52 14.58
CA ILE A 90 5.67 -1.61 14.92
C ILE A 90 6.36 -0.34 14.43
N GLU A 91 7.14 0.29 15.32
CA GLU A 91 8.07 1.36 14.94
C GLU A 91 9.45 0.75 14.67
N LYS A 92 10.05 1.09 13.54
CA LYS A 92 11.42 0.70 13.20
C LYS A 92 12.37 1.63 13.96
N VAL A 93 13.19 1.05 14.83
CA VAL A 93 14.27 1.77 15.52
C VAL A 93 15.60 1.32 14.90
N GLY A 94 16.05 2.04 13.88
CA GLY A 94 17.33 1.78 13.20
C GLY A 94 17.33 0.61 12.19
N SER A 95 18.52 0.06 11.92
CA SER A 95 18.75 -1.04 10.95
C SER A 95 18.61 -2.44 11.56
N GLU A 96 18.11 -2.55 12.79
CA GLU A 96 18.00 -3.84 13.45
C GLU A 96 16.84 -4.66 12.89
N ARG A 97 17.09 -5.96 12.70
CA ARG A 97 16.07 -6.94 12.32
C ARG A 97 14.89 -6.78 13.28
N ILE A 98 13.70 -6.51 12.74
CA ILE A 98 12.45 -6.57 13.49
C ILE A 98 12.27 -8.03 13.93
N SER A 99 12.78 -8.33 15.12
CA SER A 99 12.96 -9.69 15.64
C SER A 99 11.65 -10.32 16.11
N PHE A 100 10.51 -9.73 15.74
CA PHE A 100 9.17 -10.22 16.09
C PHE A 100 8.86 -11.57 15.42
N LEU A 101 9.48 -11.83 14.27
CA LEU A 101 9.35 -13.11 13.54
C LEU A 101 9.97 -14.30 14.30
N ALA A 102 10.82 -14.05 15.31
CA ALA A 102 11.58 -15.08 16.01
C ALA A 102 11.16 -15.30 17.48
N GLY A 103 9.89 -15.03 17.83
CA GLY A 103 9.30 -15.49 19.08
C GLY A 103 9.95 -14.95 20.37
N ARG A 104 10.73 -13.86 20.31
CA ARG A 104 11.28 -13.23 21.51
C ARG A 104 10.31 -12.20 22.09
N ARG A 105 9.53 -12.72 23.04
CA ARG A 105 8.70 -12.04 24.06
C ARG A 105 9.32 -10.74 24.58
N GLY A 106 8.49 -9.71 24.71
CA GLY A 106 8.87 -8.47 25.39
C GLY A 106 7.70 -7.52 25.68
N SER A 107 6.88 -7.88 26.69
CA SER A 107 6.16 -7.01 27.66
C SER A 107 5.32 -5.79 27.23
N LYS A 108 5.33 -5.30 25.99
CA LYS A 108 4.48 -4.18 25.50
C LYS A 108 3.41 -4.63 24.48
N GLU A 109 3.12 -5.93 24.42
CA GLU A 109 2.40 -6.53 23.30
C GLU A 109 0.94 -6.08 23.17
N LYS A 110 0.23 -5.74 24.26
CA LYS A 110 -1.19 -5.35 24.19
C LYS A 110 -1.42 -3.95 23.62
N GLU A 111 -0.55 -2.99 23.94
CA GLU A 111 -0.70 -1.60 23.49
C GLU A 111 -0.38 -1.43 22.00
N ASN A 112 0.36 -2.37 21.43
CA ASN A 112 0.73 -2.36 20.02
C ASN A 112 -0.23 -3.17 19.13
N VAL A 113 -1.23 -3.84 19.72
CA VAL A 113 -2.28 -4.50 18.93
C VAL A 113 -3.16 -3.44 18.29
N LEU A 114 -3.35 -3.55 16.97
CA LEU A 114 -4.28 -2.74 16.22
C LEU A 114 -5.62 -3.49 16.14
N GLY A 115 -6.63 -3.00 16.85
CA GLY A 115 -7.92 -3.68 16.99
C GLY A 115 -7.89 -4.76 18.09
N GLU A 116 -8.46 -5.93 17.79
CA GLU A 116 -8.55 -7.05 18.74
C GLU A 116 -7.65 -8.23 18.33
N ILE A 117 -7.22 -9.00 19.34
CA ILE A 117 -6.49 -10.26 19.14
C ILE A 117 -7.34 -11.23 18.32
N ASP A 118 -6.71 -11.93 17.38
CA ASP A 118 -7.32 -12.89 16.43
C ASP A 118 -8.30 -12.25 15.41
N LYS A 119 -8.49 -10.91 15.41
CA LYS A 119 -9.35 -10.20 14.45
C LYS A 119 -8.57 -9.45 13.36
N GLY A 120 -7.31 -9.80 13.11
CA GLY A 120 -6.46 -9.15 12.12
C GLY A 120 -6.99 -9.21 10.68
N VAL A 121 -7.68 -10.29 10.29
CA VAL A 121 -8.33 -10.37 8.96
C VAL A 121 -9.44 -9.32 8.82
N TYR A 122 -10.19 -9.05 9.88
CA TYR A 122 -11.22 -8.01 9.85
C TYR A 122 -10.59 -6.63 9.66
N VAL A 123 -9.53 -6.33 10.43
CA VAL A 123 -8.74 -5.11 10.27
C VAL A 123 -8.24 -4.97 8.83
N LEU A 124 -7.65 -6.02 8.26
CA LEU A 124 -7.19 -6.02 6.86
C LEU A 124 -8.32 -5.68 5.88
N MET A 125 -9.46 -6.37 5.97
CA MET A 125 -10.59 -6.19 5.04
C MET A 125 -11.18 -4.77 5.12
N THR A 126 -11.26 -4.18 6.33
CA THR A 126 -11.78 -2.81 6.48
C THR A 126 -10.96 -1.74 5.76
N GLY A 127 -9.66 -1.97 5.51
CA GLY A 127 -8.83 -1.07 4.71
C GLY A 127 -8.77 -1.45 3.24
N LEU A 128 -8.79 -2.76 2.93
CA LEU A 128 -8.68 -3.28 1.56
C LEU A 128 -9.85 -2.83 0.67
N ASP A 129 -11.06 -2.68 1.22
CA ASP A 129 -12.22 -2.21 0.45
C ASP A 129 -12.04 -0.78 -0.08
N VAL A 130 -11.48 0.11 0.74
CA VAL A 130 -11.15 1.48 0.32
C VAL A 130 -9.95 1.47 -0.62
N GLU A 131 -8.96 0.62 -0.35
CA GLU A 131 -7.78 0.51 -1.20
C GLU A 131 -8.16 0.10 -2.63
N ARG A 132 -9.06 -0.87 -2.81
CA ARG A 132 -9.54 -1.28 -4.14
C ARG A 132 -10.15 -0.13 -4.91
N LEU A 133 -10.98 0.68 -4.25
CA LEU A 133 -11.56 1.88 -4.86
C LEU A 133 -10.48 2.90 -5.25
N VAL A 134 -9.51 3.12 -4.36
CA VAL A 134 -8.46 4.12 -4.57
C VAL A 134 -7.44 3.68 -5.63
N LEU A 135 -7.13 2.38 -5.70
CA LEU A 135 -6.24 1.79 -6.71
C LEU A 135 -6.88 1.75 -8.09
N ALA A 136 -8.22 1.67 -8.20
CA ALA A 136 -8.91 1.79 -9.49
C ALA A 136 -8.64 3.14 -10.18
N GLY A 137 -8.32 4.19 -9.42
CA GLY A 137 -7.89 5.48 -9.96
C GLY A 137 -6.51 5.44 -10.63
N GLY A 138 -5.66 4.45 -10.33
CA GLY A 138 -4.32 4.33 -10.91
C GLY A 138 -4.35 4.06 -12.42
N PRO A 139 -5.03 3.01 -12.88
CA PRO A 139 -5.22 2.73 -14.31
C PRO A 139 -5.88 3.87 -15.08
N LEU A 140 -6.80 4.62 -14.46
CA LEU A 140 -7.39 5.82 -15.07
C LEU A 140 -6.33 6.89 -15.34
N GLY A 141 -5.42 7.13 -14.39
CA GLY A 141 -4.31 8.06 -14.58
C GLY A 141 -3.37 7.65 -15.72
N TYR A 142 -3.13 6.35 -15.92
CA TYR A 142 -2.33 5.85 -17.05
C TYR A 142 -2.98 6.08 -18.42
N ASN A 143 -4.29 6.32 -18.48
CA ASN A 143 -4.96 6.64 -19.73
C ASN A 143 -4.46 7.96 -20.35
N SER A 144 -3.77 8.80 -19.58
CA SER A 144 -3.00 9.94 -20.12
C SER A 144 -1.93 9.54 -21.15
N ALA A 145 -1.45 8.30 -21.14
CA ALA A 145 -0.59 7.77 -22.19
C ALA A 145 -1.32 7.73 -23.55
N CYS A 146 -2.63 7.55 -23.55
CA CYS A 146 -3.44 7.64 -24.75
C CYS A 146 -3.46 9.07 -25.30
N ASP A 147 -3.58 10.10 -24.45
CA ASP A 147 -3.52 11.50 -24.91
C ASP A 147 -2.21 11.80 -25.66
N ILE A 148 -1.08 11.35 -25.11
CA ILE A 148 0.24 11.49 -25.74
C ILE A 148 0.30 10.67 -27.04
N ALA A 149 -0.22 9.45 -27.04
CA ALA A 149 -0.24 8.59 -28.22
C ALA A 149 -1.13 9.17 -29.34
N PHE A 150 -2.30 9.73 -29.00
CA PHE A 150 -3.21 10.41 -29.92
C PHE A 150 -2.54 11.65 -30.50
N ASP A 151 -1.91 12.47 -29.68
CA ASP A 151 -1.22 13.68 -30.15
C ASP A 151 -0.04 13.34 -31.08
N TYR A 152 0.78 12.37 -30.70
CA TYR A 152 1.88 11.88 -31.53
C TYR A 152 1.36 11.32 -32.87
N ALA A 153 0.23 10.61 -32.86
CA ALA A 153 -0.37 10.04 -34.05
C ALA A 153 -0.86 11.09 -35.06
N HIS A 154 -1.27 12.27 -34.59
CA HIS A 154 -1.73 13.37 -35.45
C HIS A 154 -0.61 14.24 -36.02
N HIS A 155 0.58 14.21 -35.42
CA HIS A 155 1.73 15.02 -35.85
C HIS A 155 2.78 14.22 -36.61
N ARG A 156 2.91 12.92 -36.35
CA ARG A 156 3.94 12.10 -37.00
C ARG A 156 3.53 11.70 -38.43
N GLU A 157 4.43 11.99 -39.37
CA GLU A 157 4.30 11.56 -40.77
C GLU A 157 5.18 10.34 -41.07
N ALA A 158 4.63 9.40 -41.83
CA ALA A 158 5.32 8.24 -42.40
C ALA A 158 4.61 7.80 -43.68
N PHE A 159 5.35 7.28 -44.66
CA PHE A 159 4.78 6.82 -45.94
C PHE A 159 3.95 7.88 -46.69
N GLY A 160 4.28 9.16 -46.50
CA GLY A 160 3.59 10.27 -47.17
C GLY A 160 2.25 10.68 -46.56
N SER A 161 1.85 10.13 -45.40
CA SER A 161 0.66 10.56 -44.66
C SER A 161 0.88 10.56 -43.14
N LYS A 162 -0.08 11.11 -42.40
CA LYS A 162 -0.07 11.09 -40.93
C LYS A 162 -0.40 9.70 -40.42
N ILE A 163 0.31 9.23 -39.39
CA ILE A 163 0.17 7.85 -38.93
C ILE A 163 -1.22 7.53 -38.35
N GLY A 164 -1.92 8.54 -37.80
CA GLY A 164 -3.30 8.39 -37.31
C GLY A 164 -4.33 8.07 -38.40
N THR A 165 -3.99 8.23 -39.68
CA THR A 165 -4.91 7.92 -40.80
C THR A 165 -4.87 6.46 -41.24
N PHE A 166 -3.88 5.67 -40.78
CA PHE A 166 -3.79 4.27 -41.16
C PHE A 166 -4.77 3.41 -40.38
N GLN A 167 -5.60 2.65 -41.10
CA GLN A 167 -6.63 1.76 -40.55
C GLN A 167 -6.05 0.71 -39.56
N VAL A 168 -4.81 0.28 -39.78
CA VAL A 168 -4.09 -0.69 -38.93
C VAL A 168 -3.75 -0.12 -37.54
N ALA A 169 -3.60 1.20 -37.41
CA ALA A 169 -3.22 1.85 -36.16
C ALA A 169 -4.43 2.22 -35.26
N PHE A 170 -5.60 2.50 -35.85
CA PHE A 170 -6.75 3.06 -35.11
C PHE A 170 -8.07 2.28 -35.24
N CYS A 171 -8.31 1.59 -36.35
CA CYS A 171 -9.65 1.09 -36.68
C CYS A 171 -10.00 -0.26 -36.00
N TRP A 172 -9.05 -0.89 -35.32
CA TRP A 172 -9.28 -2.15 -34.58
C TRP A 172 -9.49 -1.95 -33.06
N ARG A 173 -9.56 -0.70 -32.59
CA ARG A 173 -9.61 -0.39 -31.15
C ARG A 173 -10.91 0.29 -30.68
N TYR A 174 -11.90 0.39 -31.58
CA TYR A 174 -13.28 0.78 -31.30
C TYR A 174 -14.23 -0.27 -31.86
#